data_AF-A0A3R6Q4I6-F1
#
_entry.id   AF-A0A3R6Q4I6-F1
#
_cell.length_a   1.000
_cell.length_b   1.000
_cell.length_c   1.000
_cell.angle_alpha   90.00
_cell.angle_beta   90.00
_cell.angle_gamma   90.00
#
_symmetry.space_group_name_H-M   'P 1'
#
loop_
_entity.id
_entity.type
_entity.pdbx_description
1 polymer ?
#
loop_
_entity_poly.entity_id
_entity_poly.type
_entity_poly.pdbx_seq_one_letter_code
_entity_poly.pdbx_strand_id
1 'polypeptide(L)'
;MEWMKKFQRESEMWLMFTEYWKLVQKYWNVEDVDEYWDCLIRDCGQFLHKYHASFAAGLIWAYIDEQERKRKGAPGYKENRG
;
A
#
# COMPACT_ATOMS: atom_id res chain seq x y z
N MET A 1 -31.73 6.22 9.46
CA MET A 1 -30.93 5.60 8.39
C MET A 1 -29.57 6.30 8.24
N GLU A 2 -28.89 6.55 9.36
CA GLU A 2 -27.58 7.25 9.38
C GLU A 2 -26.44 6.38 8.83
N TRP A 3 -26.58 5.06 8.96
CA TRP A 3 -25.57 4.05 8.62
C TRP A 3 -25.45 3.74 7.11
N MET A 4 -26.32 4.30 6.27
CA MET A 4 -26.28 4.14 4.80
C MET A 4 -25.50 5.26 4.08
N LYS A 5 -24.89 6.19 4.82
CA LYS A 5 -24.10 7.27 4.21
C LYS A 5 -22.79 6.68 3.65
N LYS A 6 -22.73 6.53 2.33
CA LYS A 6 -21.50 6.23 1.59
C LYS A 6 -20.55 7.42 1.68
N PHE A 7 -19.25 7.18 1.52
CA PHE A 7 -18.29 8.26 1.32
C PHE A 7 -18.72 9.08 0.10
N GLN A 8 -18.85 10.39 0.29
CA GLN A 8 -19.15 11.29 -0.81
C GLN A 8 -17.98 11.25 -1.80
N ARG A 9 -18.29 11.27 -3.10
CA ARG A 9 -17.25 11.40 -4.13
C ARG A 9 -16.38 12.61 -3.83
N GLU A 10 -15.08 12.50 -4.05
CA GLU A 10 -14.09 13.56 -3.78
C GLU A 10 -13.93 13.97 -2.31
N SER A 11 -14.63 13.33 -1.37
CA SER A 11 -14.28 13.44 0.05
C SER A 11 -12.88 12.87 0.32
N GLU A 12 -12.24 13.31 1.40
CA GLU A 12 -10.91 12.84 1.79
C GLU A 12 -10.83 11.31 1.87
N MET A 13 -11.83 10.66 2.48
CA MET A 13 -11.86 9.20 2.58
C MET A 13 -12.05 8.52 1.23
N TRP A 14 -12.86 9.10 0.34
CA TRP A 14 -13.01 8.59 -1.03
C TRP A 14 -11.71 8.72 -1.83
N LEU A 15 -11.01 9.86 -1.70
CA LEU A 15 -9.70 10.09 -2.32
C LEU A 15 -8.65 9.14 -1.77
N MET A 16 -8.62 8.94 -0.44
CA MET A 16 -7.73 8.00 0.24
C MET A 16 -7.87 6.59 -0.34
N PHE A 17 -9.10 6.05 -0.42
CA PHE A 17 -9.32 4.72 -0.99
C PHE A 17 -8.98 4.65 -2.47
N THR A 18 -9.29 5.70 -3.25
CA THR A 18 -8.97 5.76 -4.68
C THR A 18 -7.47 5.76 -4.93
N GLU A 19 -6.70 6.53 -4.14
CA GLU A 19 -5.25 6.60 -4.24
C GLU A 19 -4.58 5.35 -3.69
N TYR A 20 -5.10 4.78 -2.60
CA TYR A 20 -4.67 3.48 -2.09
C TYR A 20 -4.84 2.40 -3.16
N TRP A 21 -5.98 2.36 -3.85
CA TRP A 21 -6.20 1.41 -4.93
C TRP A 21 -5.20 1.58 -6.09
N LYS A 22 -4.89 2.82 -6.47
CA LYS A 22 -3.86 3.10 -7.48
C LYS A 22 -2.47 2.62 -7.02
N LEU A 23 -2.12 2.84 -5.75
CA LEU A 23 -0.87 2.36 -5.16
C LEU A 23 -0.79 0.83 -5.24
N VAL A 24 -1.85 0.13 -4.82
CA VAL A 24 -1.94 -1.33 -4.87
C VAL A 24 -1.76 -1.85 -6.30
N GLN A 25 -2.41 -1.23 -7.29
CA GLN A 25 -2.28 -1.62 -8.69
C GLN A 25 -0.88 -1.39 -9.24
N LYS A 26 -0.25 -0.26 -8.90
CA LYS A 26 1.10 0.09 -9.37
C LYS A 26 2.14 -0.96 -8.97
N TYR A 27 2.03 -1.49 -7.75
CA TYR A 27 3.02 -2.42 -7.17
C TYR A 27 2.50 -3.85 -7.07
N TRP A 28 1.40 -4.20 -7.76
CA TRP A 28 0.74 -5.50 -7.57
C TRP A 28 1.64 -6.72 -7.84
N ASN A 29 2.52 -6.60 -8.84
CA ASN A 29 3.51 -7.59 -9.20
C ASN A 29 4.83 -7.22 -8.52
N VAL A 30 5.31 -8.07 -7.63
CA VAL A 30 6.53 -7.83 -6.86
C VAL A 30 7.75 -8.15 -7.72
N GLU A 31 8.71 -7.24 -7.75
CA GLU A 31 10.04 -7.44 -8.31
C GLU A 31 11.06 -7.47 -7.18
N ASP A 32 11.89 -8.51 -7.10
CA ASP A 32 12.90 -8.65 -6.04
C ASP A 32 14.19 -7.88 -6.38
N VAL A 33 14.05 -6.57 -6.58
CA VAL A 33 15.15 -5.63 -6.85
C VAL A 33 15.00 -4.40 -5.97
N ASP A 34 16.13 -3.86 -5.48
CA ASP A 34 16.12 -2.76 -4.50
C ASP A 34 15.34 -1.53 -5.00
N GLU A 35 15.46 -1.18 -6.28
CA GLU A 35 14.75 -0.03 -6.88
C GLU A 35 13.22 -0.13 -6.74
N TYR A 36 12.66 -1.35 -6.88
CA TYR A 36 11.24 -1.59 -6.70
C TYR A 36 10.81 -1.27 -5.25
N TRP A 37 11.57 -1.78 -4.28
CA TRP A 37 11.28 -1.60 -2.85
C TRP A 37 11.45 -0.17 -2.39
N ASP A 38 12.52 0.51 -2.82
CA ASP A 38 12.74 1.92 -2.52
C ASP A 38 11.60 2.79 -3.07
N CYS A 39 11.13 2.49 -4.28
CA CYS A 39 9.98 3.19 -4.86
C CYS A 39 8.68 2.89 -4.11
N LEU A 40 8.41 1.62 -3.76
CA LEU A 40 7.23 1.23 -2.97
C LEU A 40 7.19 1.95 -1.62
N ILE A 41 8.29 1.91 -0.86
CA ILE A 41 8.37 2.52 0.47
C ILE A 41 8.21 4.04 0.39
N ARG A 42 8.83 4.69 -0.61
CA ARG A 42 8.67 6.14 -0.83
C ARG A 42 7.21 6.51 -1.09
N ASP A 43 6.54 5.79 -1.99
CA ASP A 43 5.15 6.07 -2.36
C ASP A 43 4.18 5.79 -1.19
N CYS A 44 4.42 4.72 -0.42
CA CYS A 44 3.71 4.45 0.85
C CYS A 44 3.91 5.60 1.85
N GLY A 45 5.14 6.12 1.98
CA GLY A 45 5.44 7.27 2.85
C GLY A 45 4.68 8.54 2.42
N GLN A 46 4.63 8.82 1.11
CA GLN A 46 3.85 9.94 0.57
C GLN A 46 2.35 9.79 0.85
N PHE A 47 1.81 8.57 0.71
CA PHE A 47 0.41 8.28 1.05
C PHE A 47 0.12 8.57 2.53
N LEU A 48 0.98 8.11 3.45
CA LEU A 48 0.81 8.34 4.89
C LEU A 48 1.02 9.80 5.30
N HIS A 49 1.85 10.54 4.56
CA HIS A 49 2.00 11.97 4.75
C HIS A 49 0.75 12.74 4.30
N LYS A 50 0.05 12.26 3.27
CA LYS A 50 -1.18 12.89 2.79
C LYS A 50 -2.41 12.58 3.65
N TYR A 51 -2.51 11.35 4.14
CA TYR A 51 -3.65 10.86 4.90
C TYR A 51 -3.24 10.51 6.34
N HIS A 52 -3.36 11.49 7.25
CA HIS A 52 -2.99 11.36 8.66
C HIS A 52 -4.03 10.62 9.52
N ALA A 53 -4.57 9.51 9.02
CA ALA A 53 -5.53 8.68 9.73
C ALA A 53 -4.88 7.36 10.17
N SER A 54 -5.14 6.94 11.42
CA SER A 54 -4.71 5.61 11.92
C SER A 54 -5.14 4.47 11.02
N PHE A 55 -6.30 4.63 10.37
CA PHE A 55 -6.81 3.67 9.41
C PHE A 55 -5.99 3.62 8.10
N ALA A 56 -5.53 4.76 7.59
CA ALA A 56 -4.65 4.82 6.42
C ALA A 56 -3.31 4.09 6.69
N ALA A 57 -2.76 4.28 7.89
CA ALA A 57 -1.59 3.53 8.35
C ALA A 57 -1.84 2.02 8.36
N GLY A 58 -2.97 1.58 8.91
CA GLY A 58 -3.35 0.16 8.93
C GLY A 58 -3.41 -0.47 7.53
N LEU A 59 -3.94 0.26 6.54
CA LEU A 59 -3.98 -0.20 5.15
C LEU A 59 -2.58 -0.39 4.56
N ILE A 60 -1.69 0.60 4.75
CA ILE A 60 -0.32 0.54 4.22
C ILE A 60 0.49 -0.58 4.88
N TRP A 61 0.40 -0.76 6.20
CA TRP A 61 1.12 -1.84 6.88
C TRP A 61 0.68 -3.22 6.40
N ALA A 62 -0.63 -3.46 6.32
CA ALA A 62 -1.15 -4.72 5.79
C ALA A 62 -0.73 -4.95 4.33
N TYR A 63 -0.61 -3.88 3.53
CA TYR A 63 -0.18 -3.98 2.14
C TYR A 63 1.31 -4.29 1.98
N ILE A 64 2.17 -3.68 2.82
CA ILE A 64 3.61 -3.97 2.87
C ILE A 64 3.84 -5.43 3.27
N ASP A 65 3.13 -5.93 4.30
CA ASP A 65 3.21 -7.32 4.72
C ASP A 65 2.85 -8.29 3.58
N GLU A 66 1.84 -7.95 2.78
CA GLU A 66 1.47 -8.74 1.59
C GLU A 66 2.55 -8.68 0.49
N GLN A 67 3.21 -7.53 0.29
CA GLN A 67 4.32 -7.46 -0.67
C GLN A 67 5.50 -8.31 -0.20
N GLU A 68 5.85 -8.26 1.08
CA GLU A 68 6.91 -9.10 1.67
C GLU A 68 6.57 -10.59 1.56
N ARG A 69 5.31 -10.98 1.78
CA ARG A 69 4.86 -12.36 1.58
C ARG A 69 5.00 -12.80 0.12
N LYS A 70 4.61 -11.96 -0.83
CA LYS A 70 4.78 -12.21 -2.27
C LYS A 70 6.26 -12.32 -2.66
N ARG A 71 7.11 -11.44 -2.13
CA ARG A 71 8.57 -11.45 -2.32
C ARG A 71 9.17 -12.80 -1.95
N LYS A 72 8.86 -13.30 -0.76
CA LYS A 72 9.34 -14.61 -0.25
C LYS A 72 8.88 -15.78 -1.11
N GLY A 73 7.77 -15.64 -1.82
CA GLY A 73 7.25 -16.62 -2.77
C GLY A 73 7.74 -16.44 -4.21
N ALA A 74 8.53 -15.40 -4.51
CA ALA A 74 8.96 -15.08 -5.87
C ALA A 74 10.15 -15.97 -6.33
N PRO A 75 10.19 -16.39 -7.60
CA PRO A 75 11.33 -17.13 -8.15
C PRO A 75 12.63 -16.32 -8.04
N GLY A 76 13.67 -16.92 -7.46
CA GLY A 76 14.98 -16.27 -7.31
C GLY A 76 15.19 -15.53 -5.99
N TYR A 77 14.18 -15.46 -5.11
CA TYR A 77 14.35 -14.94 -3.75
C TYR A 77 15.44 -15.70 -3.01
N LYS A 78 16.45 -14.97 -2.52
CA LYS A 78 17.46 -15.49 -1.60
C LYS A 78 17.15 -14.93 -0.23
N GLU A 79 16.82 -15.82 0.70
CA GLU A 79 16.72 -15.45 2.12
C GLU A 79 18.10 -14.92 2.56
N ASN A 80 18.24 -13.59 2.63
CA ASN A 80 19.40 -12.98 3.23
C ASN A 80 19.32 -13.25 4.74
N ARG A 81 19.91 -14.38 5.16
CA ARG A 81 20.25 -14.62 6.56
C ARG A 81 21.44 -13.75 6.90
N GLY A 82 21.15 -12.49 7.23
CA GLY A 82 22.05 -11.64 7.99
C GLY A 82 22.15 -12.13 9.42
#